data_AF-A0A1L3FP27-F1
#
_entry.id   AF-A0A1L3FP27-F1
#
_cell.length_a   1.000
_cell.length_b   1.000
_cell.length_c   1.000
_cell.angle_alpha   90.00
_cell.angle_beta   90.00
_cell.angle_gamma   90.00
#
_symmetry.space_group_name_H-M   'P 1'
#
loop_
_entity.id
_entity.type
_entity.pdbx_description
1 polymer ?
#
loop_
_entity_poly.entity_id
_entity_poly.type
_entity_poly.pdbx_seq_one_letter_code
_entity_poly.pdbx_strand_id
1 'polypeptide(L)'
;MADLPELINQLGSLTVLEAAELSKMLRERLERPLKRKHLSFNEGKVCDAVVRRLEAREQQVRANLRWPEQENHQHPVEVVFDLGSQLYALEHTGIEPFDGHIRMEAQTEKLFAPITTVLKDALGTDALFELYLPINSLNGRKPAQLSAIQQSIIDWVKTTAPTIPKRPYPDYKGNGVGPSRPPNVPFDVALCRFEPPIVPGKHFQIRHTVDDIEKLRRDRMKAAIDKKFPKLAAWKANEGAKSILVLEQNDIQLTNPSIVADVYLPLAKAREDRPDETYLVASCMSPNWWMWPILIGDRRYDDYAKSDDPSFWEFESSKLASLTKR
;
A
#
# COMPACT_ATOMS: atom_id res chain seq x y z
N MET A 1 17.41 1.25 -17.15
CA MET A 1 16.64 0.27 -17.92
C MET A 1 17.65 -0.56 -18.69
N ALA A 2 17.69 -1.87 -18.49
CA ALA A 2 18.57 -2.73 -19.30
C ALA A 2 18.16 -2.61 -20.79
N ASP A 3 19.13 -2.66 -21.69
CA ASP A 3 18.91 -2.47 -23.12
C ASP A 3 18.10 -3.64 -23.68
N LEU A 4 16.83 -3.38 -24.00
CA LEU A 4 15.85 -4.39 -24.41
C LEU A 4 16.32 -5.24 -25.62
N PRO A 5 17.00 -4.67 -26.64
CA PRO A 5 17.56 -5.44 -27.75
C PRO A 5 18.67 -6.41 -27.33
N GLU A 6 19.51 -6.04 -26.36
CA GLU A 6 20.57 -6.90 -25.84
C GLU A 6 19.97 -8.10 -25.11
N LEU A 7 18.91 -7.87 -24.34
CA LEU A 7 18.18 -8.90 -23.60
C LEU A 7 17.47 -9.87 -24.55
N ILE A 8 16.90 -9.36 -25.65
CA ILE A 8 16.29 -10.20 -26.70
C ILE A 8 17.35 -11.07 -27.40
N ASN A 9 18.52 -10.51 -27.72
CA ASN A 9 19.62 -11.26 -28.32
C ASN A 9 20.14 -12.37 -27.39
N GLN A 10 20.29 -12.07 -26.09
CA GLN A 10 20.72 -13.06 -25.09
C GLN A 10 19.70 -14.20 -24.97
N LEU A 11 18.39 -13.90 -24.99
CA LEU A 11 17.34 -14.92 -24.96
C LEU A 11 17.33 -15.78 -26.24
N GLY A 12 17.63 -15.20 -27.40
CA GLY A 12 17.72 -15.90 -28.68
C GLY A 12 18.90 -16.86 -28.80
N SER A 13 19.95 -16.68 -27.99
CA SER A 13 21.13 -17.56 -27.97
C SER A 13 21.02 -18.77 -27.05
N LEU A 14 19.93 -18.90 -26.29
CA LEU A 14 19.76 -20.01 -25.35
C LEU A 14 19.50 -21.32 -26.09
N THR A 15 20.17 -22.39 -25.66
CA THR A 15 19.82 -23.75 -26.03
C THR A 15 18.45 -24.13 -25.46
N VAL A 16 17.83 -25.18 -26.01
CA VAL A 16 16.53 -25.68 -25.53
C VAL A 16 16.57 -26.02 -24.03
N LEU A 17 17.71 -26.54 -23.54
CA LEU A 17 17.89 -26.89 -22.13
C LEU A 17 17.95 -25.61 -21.26
N GLU A 18 18.74 -24.62 -21.66
CA GLU A 18 18.88 -23.35 -20.94
C GLU A 18 17.58 -22.53 -20.94
N ALA A 19 16.84 -22.54 -22.05
CA ALA A 19 15.52 -21.91 -22.14
C ALA A 19 14.51 -22.59 -21.20
N ALA A 20 14.53 -23.91 -21.09
CA ALA A 20 13.68 -24.66 -20.16
C ALA A 20 14.05 -24.37 -18.70
N GLU A 21 15.35 -24.27 -18.39
CA GLU A 21 15.85 -23.96 -17.05
C GLU A 21 15.54 -22.53 -16.63
N LEU A 22 15.72 -21.55 -17.53
CA LEU A 22 15.33 -20.15 -17.31
C LEU A 22 13.81 -20.02 -17.11
N SER A 23 13.01 -20.71 -17.94
CA SER A 23 11.55 -20.74 -17.79
C SER A 23 11.13 -21.32 -16.44
N LYS A 24 11.78 -22.40 -15.99
CA LYS A 24 11.59 -22.97 -14.66
C LYS A 24 11.98 -21.98 -13.56
N MET A 25 13.13 -21.32 -13.64
CA MET A 25 13.55 -20.31 -12.66
C MET A 25 12.60 -19.11 -12.59
N LEU A 26 12.13 -18.62 -13.74
CA LEU A 26 11.17 -17.52 -13.81
C LEU A 26 9.82 -17.94 -13.21
N ARG A 27 9.33 -19.14 -13.54
CA ARG A 27 8.14 -19.70 -12.89
C ARG A 27 8.35 -19.86 -11.40
N GLU A 28 9.42 -20.48 -10.93
CA GLU A 28 9.71 -20.62 -9.50
C GLU A 28 9.84 -19.28 -8.77
N ARG A 29 10.33 -18.23 -9.45
CA ARG A 29 10.42 -16.88 -8.90
C ARG A 29 9.07 -16.16 -8.86
N LEU A 30 8.22 -16.37 -9.87
CA LEU A 30 6.86 -15.82 -9.96
C LEU A 30 5.86 -16.57 -9.06
N GLU A 31 6.05 -17.88 -8.94
CA GLU A 31 5.21 -18.81 -8.17
C GLU A 31 5.68 -18.98 -6.73
N ARG A 32 6.91 -18.54 -6.39
CA ARG A 32 7.38 -18.52 -5.00
C ARG A 32 6.32 -17.79 -4.17
N PRO A 33 5.64 -18.47 -3.23
CA PRO A 33 4.69 -17.79 -2.38
C PRO A 33 5.50 -16.74 -1.63
N LEU A 34 5.26 -15.47 -1.96
CA LEU A 34 5.77 -14.36 -1.17
C LEU A 34 5.31 -14.68 0.25
N LYS A 35 6.25 -14.97 1.15
CA LYS A 35 5.96 -15.01 2.58
C LYS A 35 5.42 -13.63 2.90
N ARG A 36 4.10 -13.49 2.90
CA ARG A 36 3.42 -12.25 3.24
C ARG A 36 3.73 -12.05 4.70
N LYS A 37 4.68 -11.16 4.97
CA LYS A 37 4.89 -10.68 6.33
C LYS A 37 3.57 -10.06 6.77
N HIS A 38 3.19 -10.28 8.03
CA HIS A 38 2.12 -9.50 8.64
C HIS A 38 2.30 -8.03 8.28
N LEU A 39 1.21 -7.35 7.98
CA LEU A 39 1.22 -5.91 7.73
C LEU A 39 1.84 -5.20 8.93
N SER A 40 3.13 -4.89 8.82
CA SER A 40 3.89 -4.11 9.77
C SER A 40 4.34 -2.85 9.07
N PHE A 41 4.40 -1.76 9.82
CA PHE A 41 5.08 -0.56 9.35
C PHE A 41 6.60 -0.77 9.43
N ASN A 42 7.33 -0.10 8.55
CA ASN A 42 8.77 -0.20 8.40
C ASN A 42 9.42 1.16 8.64
N GLU A 43 9.01 1.80 9.73
CA GLU A 43 9.36 3.16 10.12
C GLU A 43 10.82 3.53 9.82
N GLY A 44 11.78 2.80 10.38
CA GLY A 44 13.20 3.12 10.23
C GLY A 44 13.67 3.14 8.77
N LYS A 45 13.18 2.21 7.94
CA LYS A 45 13.52 2.14 6.51
C LYS A 45 12.78 3.17 5.68
N VAL A 46 11.53 3.46 6.04
CA VAL A 46 10.72 4.49 5.39
C VAL A 46 11.34 5.87 5.64
N CYS A 47 11.79 6.13 6.86
CA CYS A 47 12.59 7.32 7.18
C CYS A 47 13.88 7.35 6.33
N ASP A 48 14.63 6.24 6.22
CA ASP A 48 15.85 6.19 5.38
C ASP A 48 15.58 6.52 3.90
N ALA A 49 14.45 6.06 3.35
CA ALA A 49 14.07 6.37 1.97
C ALA A 49 13.89 7.89 1.77
N VAL A 50 13.23 8.55 2.71
CA VAL A 50 13.08 10.02 2.70
C VAL A 50 14.44 10.69 2.86
N VAL A 51 15.29 10.25 3.79
CA VAL A 51 16.62 10.87 3.96
C VAL A 51 17.46 10.74 2.70
N ARG A 52 17.52 9.57 2.06
CA ARG A 52 18.27 9.38 0.81
C ARG A 52 17.77 10.27 -0.31
N ARG A 53 16.46 10.52 -0.38
CA ARG A 53 15.89 11.46 -1.35
C ARG A 53 16.38 12.88 -1.09
N LEU A 54 16.43 13.29 0.17
CA LEU A 54 16.92 14.61 0.57
C LEU A 54 18.42 14.74 0.30
N GLU A 55 19.22 13.72 0.64
CA GLU A 55 20.64 13.66 0.30
C GLU A 55 20.88 13.85 -1.21
N ALA A 56 20.13 13.12 -2.04
CA ALA A 56 20.21 13.25 -3.49
C ALA A 56 19.73 14.63 -3.99
N ARG A 57 18.76 15.26 -3.30
CA ARG A 57 18.27 16.61 -3.64
C ARG A 57 19.33 17.67 -3.36
N GLU A 58 19.89 17.62 -2.16
CA GLU A 58 20.78 18.66 -1.63
C GLU A 58 22.25 18.42 -2.01
N GLN A 59 22.57 17.24 -2.59
CA GLN A 59 23.93 16.80 -2.87
C GLN A 59 24.81 16.81 -1.60
N GLN A 60 24.21 16.43 -0.48
CA GLN A 60 24.85 16.35 0.84
C GLN A 60 24.61 14.96 1.42
N VAL A 61 25.43 14.56 2.40
CA VAL A 61 25.25 13.32 3.18
C VAL A 61 24.78 13.70 4.57
N ARG A 62 23.85 12.91 5.14
CA ARG A 62 23.37 13.11 6.51
C ARG A 62 24.53 13.12 7.51
N ALA A 63 24.49 14.01 8.48
CA ALA A 63 25.39 14.05 9.62
C ALA A 63 24.60 14.17 10.94
N ASN A 64 25.28 13.97 12.07
CA ASN A 64 24.73 14.16 13.42
C ASN A 64 23.36 13.49 13.64
N LEU A 65 23.22 12.24 13.15
CA LEU A 65 22.00 11.46 13.26
C LEU A 65 21.64 11.21 14.74
N ARG A 66 20.41 11.57 15.10
CA ARG A 66 19.86 11.49 16.45
C ARG A 66 18.47 10.86 16.47
N TRP A 67 18.07 10.35 17.63
CA TRP A 67 16.78 9.67 17.83
C TRP A 67 16.06 10.27 19.04
N PRO A 68 15.40 11.43 18.86
CA PRO A 68 14.81 12.17 19.97
C PRO A 68 13.84 11.37 20.85
N GLU A 69 13.14 10.38 20.31
CA GLU A 69 12.32 9.46 21.12
C GLU A 69 13.15 8.63 22.11
N GLN A 70 14.29 8.08 21.67
CA GLN A 70 15.20 7.30 22.53
C GLN A 70 15.96 8.20 23.52
N GLU A 71 16.16 9.47 23.15
CA GLU A 71 16.79 10.49 23.98
C GLU A 71 15.81 11.13 25.00
N ASN A 72 14.53 10.71 25.03
CA ASN A 72 13.47 11.29 25.85
C ASN A 72 13.31 12.81 25.67
N HIS A 73 13.46 13.29 24.44
CA HIS A 73 13.27 14.70 24.10
C HIS A 73 11.83 15.14 24.43
N GLN A 74 11.64 16.40 24.85
CA GLN A 74 10.31 16.95 25.20
C GLN A 74 9.31 16.86 24.04
N HIS A 75 9.80 16.98 22.81
CA HIS A 75 9.05 16.81 21.58
C HIS A 75 9.65 15.66 20.78
N PRO A 76 9.34 14.40 21.10
CA PRO A 76 10.02 13.26 20.50
C PRO A 76 9.52 13.06 19.07
N VAL A 77 10.45 13.20 18.12
CA VAL A 77 10.30 12.77 16.72
C VAL A 77 11.20 11.56 16.45
N GLU A 78 11.03 10.91 15.31
CA GLU A 78 11.67 9.61 15.06
C GLU A 78 13.16 9.75 14.73
N VAL A 79 13.49 10.73 13.90
CA VAL A 79 14.86 10.96 13.44
C VAL A 79 15.12 12.46 13.27
N VAL A 80 16.30 12.90 13.72
CA VAL A 80 16.85 14.23 13.44
C VAL A 80 18.25 14.08 12.85
N PHE A 81 18.60 14.90 11.87
CA PHE A 81 19.93 14.89 11.22
C PHE A 81 20.21 16.22 10.52
N ASP A 82 21.48 16.45 10.20
CA ASP A 82 21.91 17.59 9.41
C ASP A 82 22.15 17.21 7.95
N LEU A 83 21.78 18.09 7.01
CA LEU A 83 22.30 18.10 5.65
C LEU A 83 22.94 19.47 5.38
N GLY A 84 24.27 19.48 5.25
CA GLY A 84 25.03 20.73 5.25
C GLY A 84 24.83 21.48 6.56
N SER A 85 24.35 22.71 6.50
CA SER A 85 24.04 23.55 7.67
C SER A 85 22.58 23.47 8.13
N GLN A 86 21.73 22.68 7.47
CA GLN A 86 20.30 22.62 7.75
C GLN A 86 19.98 21.39 8.61
N LEU A 87 19.40 21.63 9.78
CA LEU A 87 18.81 20.61 10.63
C LEU A 87 17.46 20.15 10.06
N TYR A 88 17.21 18.84 10.04
CA TYR A 88 15.96 18.22 9.63
C TYR A 88 15.34 17.42 10.78
N ALA A 89 14.02 17.50 10.93
CA ALA A 89 13.27 16.72 11.90
C ALA A 89 12.18 15.90 11.18
N LEU A 90 12.23 14.57 11.31
CA LEU A 90 11.31 13.64 10.66
C LEU A 90 10.41 12.97 11.70
N GLU A 91 9.11 13.07 11.48
CA GLU A 91 8.10 12.28 12.19
C GLU A 91 7.47 11.28 11.23
N HIS A 92 7.34 10.03 11.66
CA HIS A 92 6.65 8.99 10.90
C HIS A 92 5.25 8.73 11.45
N THR A 93 4.33 8.39 10.55
CA THR A 93 3.10 7.72 10.92
C THR A 93 2.71 6.70 9.87
N GLY A 94 2.38 5.50 10.33
CA GLY A 94 1.59 4.57 9.53
C GLY A 94 0.19 5.13 9.30
N ILE A 95 -0.31 5.04 8.08
CA ILE A 95 -1.69 5.38 7.73
C ILE A 95 -2.44 4.10 7.38
N GLU A 96 -3.68 4.05 7.86
CA GLU A 96 -4.64 3.00 7.56
C GLU A 96 -5.88 3.65 6.95
N PRO A 97 -6.57 2.96 6.02
CA PRO A 97 -7.81 3.49 5.44
C PRO A 97 -8.91 3.67 6.51
N PHE A 98 -8.89 2.87 7.57
CA PHE A 98 -9.74 3.03 8.76
C PHE A 98 -9.10 2.32 9.96
N ASP A 99 -9.60 2.59 11.16
CA ASP A 99 -9.04 2.03 12.39
C ASP A 99 -9.18 0.50 12.43
N GLY A 100 -8.08 -0.19 12.72
CA GLY A 100 -8.03 -1.65 12.80
C GLY A 100 -7.98 -2.37 11.45
N HIS A 101 -7.76 -1.67 10.34
CA HIS A 101 -7.57 -2.26 9.02
C HIS A 101 -6.44 -3.30 9.01
N ILE A 102 -5.28 -3.01 9.62
CA ILE A 102 -4.16 -3.96 9.70
C ILE A 102 -4.54 -5.24 10.43
N ARG A 103 -5.25 -5.09 11.56
CA ARG A 103 -5.74 -6.23 12.33
C ARG A 103 -6.76 -7.04 11.52
N MET A 104 -7.63 -6.34 10.78
CA MET A 104 -8.60 -6.98 9.90
C MET A 104 -7.89 -7.77 8.80
N GLU A 105 -6.95 -7.20 8.06
CA GLU A 105 -6.19 -7.89 7.01
C GLU A 105 -5.49 -9.16 7.53
N ALA A 106 -4.87 -9.08 8.71
CA ALA A 106 -4.27 -10.26 9.36
C ALA A 106 -5.30 -11.37 9.69
N GLN A 107 -6.54 -10.99 10.02
CA GLN A 107 -7.63 -11.94 10.23
C GLN A 107 -8.23 -12.43 8.91
N THR A 108 -8.31 -11.54 7.91
CA THR A 108 -8.88 -11.80 6.59
C THR A 108 -8.14 -12.95 5.91
N GLU A 109 -6.80 -12.97 5.96
CA GLU A 109 -6.04 -14.07 5.39
C GLU A 109 -6.50 -15.43 5.93
N LYS A 110 -6.65 -15.55 7.26
CA LYS A 110 -7.11 -16.80 7.89
C LYS A 110 -8.56 -17.11 7.57
N LEU A 111 -9.44 -16.10 7.63
CA LEU A 111 -10.89 -16.28 7.49
C LEU A 111 -11.33 -16.51 6.04
N PHE A 112 -10.57 -16.02 5.06
CA PHE A 112 -10.94 -16.08 3.64
C PHE A 112 -9.98 -16.92 2.77
N ALA A 113 -8.87 -17.41 3.32
CA ALA A 113 -7.99 -18.35 2.61
C ALA A 113 -8.76 -19.54 2.02
N PRO A 114 -9.68 -20.22 2.73
CA PRO A 114 -10.42 -21.34 2.14
C PRO A 114 -11.19 -20.98 0.86
N ILE A 115 -11.83 -19.81 0.83
CA ILE A 115 -12.56 -19.31 -0.34
C ILE A 115 -11.57 -19.03 -1.49
N THR A 116 -10.49 -18.31 -1.19
CA THR A 116 -9.50 -17.90 -2.19
C THR A 116 -8.78 -19.11 -2.79
N THR A 117 -8.36 -20.07 -1.95
CA THR A 117 -7.69 -21.31 -2.38
C THR A 117 -8.57 -22.14 -3.30
N VAL A 118 -9.86 -22.27 -2.99
CA VAL A 118 -10.77 -23.06 -3.83
C VAL A 118 -11.09 -22.37 -5.15
N LEU A 119 -11.19 -21.04 -5.17
CA LEU A 119 -11.66 -20.30 -6.34
C LEU A 119 -10.56 -19.83 -7.29
N LYS A 120 -9.30 -19.73 -6.82
CA LYS A 120 -8.17 -19.18 -7.61
C LYS A 120 -8.07 -19.77 -9.02
N ASP A 121 -8.22 -21.09 -9.15
CA ASP A 121 -8.04 -21.81 -10.43
C ASP A 121 -9.32 -22.54 -10.89
N ALA A 122 -10.41 -22.43 -10.14
CA ALA A 122 -11.63 -23.22 -10.39
C ALA A 122 -12.63 -22.55 -11.36
N LEU A 123 -12.41 -21.28 -11.74
CA LEU A 123 -13.35 -20.53 -12.57
C LEU A 123 -13.18 -20.77 -14.08
N GLY A 124 -12.10 -21.47 -14.50
CA GLY A 124 -11.92 -21.90 -15.90
C GLY A 124 -11.82 -20.75 -16.92
N THR A 125 -11.31 -19.59 -16.49
CA THR A 125 -11.27 -18.36 -17.30
C THR A 125 -10.01 -17.56 -16.95
N ASP A 126 -9.56 -16.79 -17.92
CA ASP A 126 -8.48 -15.82 -17.79
C ASP A 126 -8.88 -14.56 -17.00
N ALA A 127 -10.17 -14.20 -16.96
CA ALA A 127 -10.68 -13.04 -16.25
C ALA A 127 -10.32 -13.00 -14.75
N LEU A 128 -10.28 -11.79 -14.20
CA LEU A 128 -10.21 -11.56 -12.75
C LEU A 128 -11.63 -11.41 -12.20
N PHE A 129 -11.94 -12.17 -11.15
CA PHE A 129 -13.15 -12.00 -10.35
C PHE A 129 -12.83 -11.37 -9.00
N GLU A 130 -13.57 -10.32 -8.66
CA GLU A 130 -13.50 -9.67 -7.35
C GLU A 130 -14.79 -9.92 -6.58
N LEU A 131 -14.69 -10.61 -5.44
CA LEU A 131 -15.79 -10.78 -4.50
C LEU A 131 -15.78 -9.63 -3.48
N TYR A 132 -16.80 -8.79 -3.53
CA TYR A 132 -17.05 -7.70 -2.61
C TYR A 132 -17.90 -8.16 -1.43
N LEU A 133 -17.46 -7.87 -0.21
CA LEU A 133 -18.19 -8.20 1.02
C LEU A 133 -17.83 -7.24 2.17
N PRO A 134 -18.74 -6.97 3.13
CA PRO A 134 -18.47 -6.06 4.23
C PRO A 134 -17.25 -6.47 5.06
N ILE A 135 -16.50 -5.48 5.57
CA ILE A 135 -15.45 -5.74 6.57
C ILE A 135 -16.02 -6.50 7.77
N ASN A 136 -15.20 -7.34 8.40
CA ASN A 136 -15.57 -8.10 9.60
C ASN A 136 -16.77 -9.05 9.44
N SER A 137 -17.22 -9.34 8.22
CA SER A 137 -18.38 -10.18 7.92
C SER A 137 -18.32 -11.60 8.52
N LEU A 138 -17.11 -12.14 8.69
CA LEU A 138 -16.84 -13.44 9.28
C LEU A 138 -16.38 -13.38 10.76
N ASN A 139 -16.26 -12.20 11.35
CA ASN A 139 -15.71 -12.07 12.70
C ASN A 139 -16.64 -12.67 13.77
N GLY A 140 -16.03 -13.30 14.78
CA GLY A 140 -16.74 -13.87 15.93
C GLY A 140 -17.57 -15.13 15.64
N ARG A 141 -17.54 -15.66 14.42
CA ARG A 141 -18.27 -16.88 14.04
C ARG A 141 -17.57 -18.14 14.57
N LYS A 142 -18.37 -19.15 14.96
CA LYS A 142 -17.83 -20.46 15.37
C LYS A 142 -17.27 -21.23 14.17
N PRO A 143 -16.29 -22.13 14.34
CA PRO A 143 -15.66 -22.87 13.23
C PRO A 143 -16.65 -23.54 12.27
N ALA A 144 -17.66 -24.26 12.78
CA ALA A 144 -18.67 -24.91 11.95
C ALA A 144 -19.51 -23.91 11.12
N GLN A 145 -19.84 -22.76 11.71
CA GLN A 145 -20.56 -21.68 11.00
C GLN A 145 -19.67 -21.03 9.94
N LEU A 146 -18.40 -20.80 10.24
CA LEU A 146 -17.42 -20.28 9.28
C LEU A 146 -17.33 -21.18 8.04
N SER A 147 -17.14 -22.49 8.24
CA SER A 147 -17.06 -23.44 7.13
C SER A 147 -18.34 -23.46 6.28
N ALA A 148 -19.52 -23.42 6.92
CA ALA A 148 -20.79 -23.37 6.20
C ALA A 148 -20.96 -22.09 5.36
N ILE A 149 -20.61 -20.93 5.92
CA ILE A 149 -20.64 -19.64 5.20
C ILE A 149 -19.64 -19.65 4.04
N GLN A 150 -18.41 -20.09 4.28
CA GLN A 150 -17.37 -20.18 3.26
C GLN A 150 -17.79 -21.07 2.09
N GLN A 151 -18.34 -22.25 2.38
CA GLN A 151 -18.84 -23.16 1.34
C GLN A 151 -19.97 -22.52 0.54
N SER A 152 -20.90 -21.86 1.22
CA SER A 152 -22.04 -21.20 0.56
C SER A 152 -21.59 -20.05 -0.36
N ILE A 153 -20.55 -19.31 0.04
CA ILE A 153 -19.91 -18.30 -0.83
C ILE A 153 -19.24 -18.96 -2.03
N ILE A 154 -18.47 -20.04 -1.82
CA ILE A 154 -17.79 -20.77 -2.91
C ILE A 154 -18.80 -21.26 -3.94
N ASP A 155 -19.87 -21.91 -3.50
CA ASP A 155 -20.90 -22.46 -4.38
C ASP A 155 -21.60 -21.34 -5.15
N TRP A 156 -21.97 -20.26 -4.46
CA TRP A 156 -22.56 -19.09 -5.10
C TRP A 156 -21.65 -18.45 -6.14
N VAL A 157 -20.34 -18.30 -5.86
CA VAL A 157 -19.38 -17.75 -6.84
C VAL A 157 -19.25 -18.68 -8.05
N LYS A 158 -19.13 -20.00 -7.86
CA LYS A 158 -19.02 -20.96 -8.97
C LYS A 158 -20.24 -20.94 -9.88
N THR A 159 -21.44 -20.79 -9.31
CA THR A 159 -22.68 -20.68 -10.08
C THR A 159 -22.82 -19.30 -10.75
N THR A 160 -22.40 -18.22 -10.10
CA THR A 160 -22.64 -16.85 -10.56
C THR A 160 -21.58 -16.38 -11.55
N ALA A 161 -20.29 -16.69 -11.35
CA ALA A 161 -19.21 -16.20 -12.19
C ALA A 161 -19.41 -16.44 -13.70
N PRO A 162 -19.90 -17.62 -14.17
CA PRO A 162 -20.15 -17.86 -15.59
C PRO A 162 -21.29 -17.02 -16.19
N THR A 163 -22.20 -16.49 -15.36
CA THR A 163 -23.35 -15.70 -15.82
C THR A 163 -23.02 -14.22 -16.00
N ILE A 164 -21.88 -13.76 -15.45
CA ILE A 164 -21.46 -12.37 -15.55
C ILE A 164 -20.92 -12.11 -16.97
N PRO A 165 -21.57 -11.23 -17.77
CA PRO A 165 -21.19 -11.00 -19.14
C PRO A 165 -19.80 -10.35 -19.22
N LYS A 166 -19.05 -10.68 -20.26
CA LYS A 166 -17.83 -9.94 -20.62
C LYS A 166 -18.20 -8.50 -20.98
N ARG A 167 -17.34 -7.54 -20.61
CA ARG A 167 -17.49 -6.17 -21.12
C ARG A 167 -17.00 -6.11 -22.57
N PRO A 168 -17.67 -5.35 -23.46
CA PRO A 168 -17.17 -5.10 -24.80
C PRO A 168 -15.84 -4.34 -24.80
N TYR A 169 -15.67 -3.46 -23.80
CA TYR A 169 -14.46 -2.66 -23.61
C TYR A 169 -13.91 -2.90 -22.21
N PRO A 170 -12.64 -3.33 -22.08
CA PRO A 170 -12.01 -3.48 -20.79
C PRO A 170 -11.83 -2.09 -20.15
N ASP A 171 -12.48 -1.87 -19.02
CA ASP A 171 -12.29 -0.68 -18.19
C ASP A 171 -12.23 -1.06 -16.71
N TYR A 172 -11.99 -0.06 -15.86
CA TYR A 172 -11.83 -0.24 -14.42
C TYR A 172 -13.14 -0.50 -13.67
N LYS A 173 -14.30 -0.47 -14.34
CA LYS A 173 -15.60 -0.58 -13.67
C LYS A 173 -16.11 -2.03 -13.57
N GLY A 174 -15.62 -2.93 -14.43
CA GLY A 174 -16.04 -4.34 -14.46
C GLY A 174 -17.54 -4.53 -14.77
N ASN A 175 -17.96 -5.78 -14.93
CA ASN A 175 -19.38 -6.17 -14.89
C ASN A 175 -19.64 -6.98 -13.61
N GLY A 176 -20.79 -6.82 -12.98
CA GLY A 176 -21.04 -7.53 -11.73
C GLY A 176 -22.48 -7.93 -11.47
N VAL A 177 -22.65 -8.81 -10.49
CA VAL A 177 -23.92 -9.25 -9.94
C VAL A 177 -23.91 -8.96 -8.43
N GLY A 178 -25.01 -8.41 -7.94
CA GLY A 178 -25.22 -8.08 -6.53
C GLY A 178 -25.66 -6.64 -6.31
N PRO A 179 -25.91 -6.22 -5.06
CA PRO A 179 -25.77 -7.01 -3.83
C PRO A 179 -26.72 -8.22 -3.77
N SER A 180 -26.22 -9.35 -3.29
CA SER A 180 -26.94 -10.63 -3.16
C SER A 180 -26.66 -11.26 -1.80
N ARG A 181 -27.60 -12.04 -1.27
CA ARG A 181 -27.43 -12.76 0.00
C ARG A 181 -27.54 -14.28 -0.22
N PRO A 182 -26.43 -14.98 -0.50
CA PRO A 182 -26.45 -16.42 -0.72
C PRO A 182 -27.00 -17.18 0.50
N PRO A 183 -27.50 -18.42 0.32
CA PRO A 183 -27.99 -19.23 1.43
C PRO A 183 -26.97 -19.31 2.57
N ASN A 184 -27.43 -19.15 3.81
CA ASN A 184 -26.60 -19.18 5.03
C ASN A 184 -25.54 -18.06 5.16
N VAL A 185 -25.46 -17.11 4.23
CA VAL A 185 -24.55 -15.96 4.32
C VAL A 185 -25.31 -14.79 4.98
N PRO A 186 -24.90 -14.31 6.17
CA PRO A 186 -25.68 -13.33 6.95
C PRO A 186 -25.45 -11.87 6.52
N PHE A 187 -24.83 -11.64 5.37
CA PHE A 187 -24.47 -10.33 4.84
C PHE A 187 -24.54 -10.37 3.31
N ASP A 188 -24.61 -9.18 2.71
CA ASP A 188 -24.67 -9.06 1.26
C ASP A 188 -23.27 -9.19 0.65
N VAL A 189 -23.20 -9.80 -0.53
CA VAL A 189 -21.99 -9.93 -1.33
C VAL A 189 -22.27 -9.47 -2.75
N ALA A 190 -21.25 -8.99 -3.45
CA ALA A 190 -21.30 -8.73 -4.88
C ALA A 190 -20.09 -9.36 -5.57
N LEU A 191 -20.24 -9.77 -6.82
CA LEU A 191 -19.17 -10.37 -7.61
C LEU A 191 -18.99 -9.54 -8.88
N CYS A 192 -17.78 -9.07 -9.11
CA CYS A 192 -17.41 -8.32 -10.31
C CYS A 192 -16.39 -9.10 -11.14
N ARG A 193 -16.49 -8.98 -12.46
CA ARG A 193 -15.64 -9.57 -13.49
C ARG A 193 -14.87 -8.46 -14.21
N PHE A 194 -13.57 -8.65 -14.35
CA PHE A 194 -12.64 -7.75 -15.04
C PHE A 194 -11.87 -8.53 -16.11
N GLU A 195 -11.77 -7.93 -17.30
CA GLU A 195 -11.09 -8.49 -18.47
C GLU A 195 -9.96 -7.56 -18.91
N PRO A 196 -8.78 -8.08 -19.29
CA PRO A 196 -8.07 -9.23 -18.71
C PRO A 196 -7.52 -8.91 -17.29
N PRO A 197 -6.95 -9.87 -16.54
CA PRO A 197 -6.36 -9.60 -15.24
C PRO A 197 -5.15 -8.68 -15.40
N ILE A 198 -5.09 -7.60 -14.61
CA ILE A 198 -3.94 -6.67 -14.57
C ILE A 198 -2.65 -7.40 -14.18
N VAL A 199 -2.78 -8.45 -13.36
CA VAL A 199 -1.66 -9.27 -12.88
C VAL A 199 -1.82 -10.70 -13.43
N PRO A 200 -0.89 -11.19 -14.27
CA PRO A 200 -0.91 -12.56 -14.77
C PRO A 200 -1.04 -13.59 -13.64
N GLY A 201 -1.91 -14.59 -13.82
CA GLY A 201 -2.14 -15.68 -12.86
C GLY A 201 -3.01 -15.32 -11.64
N LYS A 202 -3.56 -14.10 -11.59
CA LYS A 202 -4.49 -13.67 -10.53
C LYS A 202 -5.92 -13.61 -11.07
N HIS A 203 -6.68 -14.68 -10.87
CA HIS A 203 -8.03 -14.85 -11.41
C HIS A 203 -9.15 -14.65 -10.39
N PHE A 204 -8.83 -14.59 -9.09
CA PHE A 204 -9.79 -14.34 -8.03
C PHE A 204 -9.18 -13.50 -6.91
N GLN A 205 -9.94 -12.55 -6.36
CA GLN A 205 -9.61 -11.86 -5.13
C GLN A 205 -10.86 -11.40 -4.36
N ILE A 206 -10.67 -11.11 -3.09
CA ILE A 206 -11.71 -10.58 -2.22
C ILE A 206 -11.41 -9.10 -1.97
N ARG A 207 -12.46 -8.28 -2.09
CA ARG A 207 -12.45 -6.86 -1.78
C ARG A 207 -13.39 -6.62 -0.61
N HIS A 208 -12.95 -5.84 0.36
CA HIS A 208 -13.80 -5.48 1.47
C HIS A 208 -14.50 -4.15 1.22
N THR A 209 -15.80 -4.10 1.50
CA THR A 209 -16.58 -2.86 1.50
C THR A 209 -16.66 -2.30 2.91
N VAL A 210 -16.56 -0.97 3.01
CA VAL A 210 -16.64 -0.23 4.26
C VAL A 210 -17.60 0.93 4.03
N ASP A 211 -18.62 1.02 4.87
CA ASP A 211 -19.55 2.14 4.85
C ASP A 211 -18.80 3.43 5.24
N ASP A 212 -19.08 4.51 4.52
CA ASP A 212 -18.49 5.84 4.76
C ASP A 212 -16.96 5.85 4.83
N ILE A 213 -16.29 5.03 4.01
CA ILE A 213 -14.83 4.90 4.02
C ILE A 213 -14.09 6.25 3.94
N GLU A 214 -14.59 7.20 3.14
CA GLU A 214 -13.95 8.52 3.01
C GLU A 214 -14.01 9.32 4.33
N LYS A 215 -15.10 9.19 5.08
CA LYS A 215 -15.21 9.81 6.41
C LYS A 215 -14.21 9.16 7.37
N LEU A 216 -14.13 7.83 7.39
CA LEU A 216 -13.21 7.09 8.25
C LEU A 216 -11.73 7.43 7.93
N ARG A 217 -11.37 7.51 6.64
CA ARG A 217 -10.04 7.96 6.20
C ARG A 217 -9.74 9.37 6.68
N ARG A 218 -10.68 10.30 6.50
CA ARG A 218 -10.53 11.68 6.97
C ARG A 218 -10.33 11.75 8.47
N ASP A 219 -11.15 11.06 9.25
CA ASP A 219 -11.07 11.05 10.71
C ASP A 219 -9.73 10.47 11.19
N ARG A 220 -9.26 9.38 10.57
CA ARG A 220 -7.96 8.78 10.88
C ARG A 220 -6.78 9.69 10.52
N MET A 221 -6.80 10.30 9.33
CA MET A 221 -5.77 11.25 8.90
C MET A 221 -5.75 12.47 9.82
N LYS A 222 -6.92 13.01 10.19
CA LYS A 222 -7.02 14.13 11.12
C LYS A 222 -6.41 13.79 12.48
N ALA A 223 -6.72 12.63 13.04
CA ALA A 223 -6.15 12.19 14.31
C ALA A 223 -4.61 12.06 14.25
N ALA A 224 -4.07 11.56 13.13
CA ALA A 224 -2.62 11.50 12.93
C ALA A 224 -2.02 12.92 12.87
N ILE A 225 -2.59 13.81 12.06
CA ILE A 225 -2.17 15.21 11.95
C ILE A 225 -2.19 15.91 13.32
N ASP A 226 -3.30 15.81 14.05
CA ASP A 226 -3.47 16.43 15.37
C ASP A 226 -2.39 15.98 16.37
N LYS A 227 -1.95 14.73 16.27
CA LYS A 227 -0.89 14.17 17.13
C LYS A 227 0.52 14.57 16.68
N LYS A 228 0.77 14.63 15.37
CA LYS A 228 2.13 14.73 14.81
C LYS A 228 2.58 16.17 14.55
N PHE A 229 1.69 17.05 14.07
CA PHE A 229 2.05 18.42 13.69
C PHE A 229 2.64 19.25 14.85
N PRO A 230 2.06 19.23 16.08
CA PRO A 230 2.62 20.03 17.18
C PRO A 230 4.06 19.66 17.54
N LYS A 231 4.45 18.38 17.37
CA LYS A 231 5.83 17.95 17.60
C LYS A 231 6.78 18.58 16.59
N LEU A 232 6.44 18.47 15.30
CA LEU A 232 7.23 19.00 14.20
C LEU A 232 7.34 20.54 14.27
N ALA A 233 6.24 21.21 14.61
CA ALA A 233 6.24 22.65 14.79
C ALA A 233 7.14 23.10 15.95
N ALA A 234 7.21 22.34 17.04
CA ALA A 234 8.13 22.64 18.14
C ALA A 234 9.61 22.56 17.71
N TRP A 235 9.98 21.57 16.89
CA TRP A 235 11.33 21.49 16.31
C TRP A 235 11.65 22.67 15.40
N LYS A 236 10.68 23.09 14.57
CA LYS A 236 10.85 24.26 13.72
C LYS A 236 11.02 25.54 14.54
N ALA A 237 10.20 25.74 15.57
CA ALA A 237 10.22 26.95 16.39
C ALA A 237 11.45 27.05 17.30
N ASN A 238 11.87 25.94 17.91
CA ASN A 238 12.90 25.94 18.96
C ASN A 238 14.31 25.68 18.42
N GLU A 239 14.43 24.89 17.35
CA GLU A 239 15.71 24.41 16.83
C GLU A 239 15.98 24.86 15.38
N GLY A 240 15.05 25.62 14.77
CA GLY A 240 15.17 26.04 13.37
C GLY A 240 15.15 24.88 12.36
N ALA A 241 14.64 23.71 12.78
CA ALA A 241 14.63 22.52 11.95
C ALA A 241 13.65 22.65 10.78
N LYS A 242 14.03 22.09 9.63
CA LYS A 242 13.10 21.83 8.52
C LYS A 242 12.32 20.55 8.84
N SER A 243 11.01 20.69 8.93
CA SER A 243 10.11 19.67 9.46
C SER A 243 9.49 18.82 8.36
N ILE A 244 9.49 17.50 8.56
CA ILE A 244 9.02 16.53 7.56
C ILE A 244 8.09 15.51 8.22
N LEU A 245 6.90 15.34 7.65
CA LEU A 245 6.00 14.23 7.98
C LEU A 245 6.12 13.12 6.94
N VAL A 246 6.34 11.89 7.40
CA VAL A 246 6.38 10.70 6.55
C VAL A 246 5.14 9.85 6.82
N LEU A 247 4.29 9.75 5.82
CA LEU A 247 3.12 8.87 5.81
C LEU A 247 3.55 7.52 5.22
N GLU A 248 3.36 6.42 5.94
CA GLU A 248 3.59 5.08 5.41
C GLU A 248 2.26 4.38 5.14
N GLN A 249 2.02 3.96 3.90
CA GLN A 249 0.95 3.03 3.58
C GLN A 249 1.53 1.62 3.38
N ASN A 250 0.89 0.64 4.01
CA ASN A 250 1.17 -0.78 3.81
C ASN A 250 -0.01 -1.54 3.17
N ASP A 251 -0.98 -0.82 2.62
CA ASP A 251 -2.13 -1.37 1.91
C ASP A 251 -2.13 -0.90 0.45
N ILE A 252 -2.40 -1.82 -0.48
CA ILE A 252 -2.54 -1.54 -1.91
C ILE A 252 -4.01 -1.47 -2.35
N GLN A 253 -4.94 -1.88 -1.49
CA GLN A 253 -6.34 -2.05 -1.88
C GLN A 253 -7.15 -0.77 -1.74
N LEU A 254 -6.99 -0.05 -0.62
CA LEU A 254 -7.86 1.04 -0.22
C LEU A 254 -7.13 2.38 -0.12
N THR A 255 -5.83 2.41 -0.38
CA THR A 255 -5.01 3.62 -0.26
C THR A 255 -4.15 3.79 -1.50
N ASN A 256 -4.12 5.02 -2.04
CA ASN A 256 -3.21 5.43 -3.10
C ASN A 256 -2.82 6.90 -2.90
N PRO A 257 -1.77 7.40 -3.59
CA PRO A 257 -1.28 8.76 -3.39
C PRO A 257 -2.32 9.86 -3.61
N SER A 258 -3.18 9.72 -4.63
CA SER A 258 -4.26 10.69 -4.91
C SER A 258 -5.28 10.74 -3.78
N ILE A 259 -5.75 9.59 -3.29
CA ILE A 259 -6.68 9.52 -2.14
C ILE A 259 -6.03 10.15 -0.89
N VAL A 260 -4.76 9.85 -0.64
CA VAL A 260 -4.03 10.43 0.49
C VAL A 260 -3.94 11.95 0.34
N ALA A 261 -3.60 12.45 -0.85
CA ALA A 261 -3.52 13.89 -1.13
C ALA A 261 -4.87 14.59 -0.95
N ASP A 262 -5.95 14.04 -1.51
CA ASP A 262 -7.32 14.59 -1.41
C ASP A 262 -7.80 14.71 0.04
N VAL A 263 -7.40 13.78 0.90
CA VAL A 263 -7.74 13.80 2.33
C VAL A 263 -6.79 14.71 3.12
N TYR A 264 -5.47 14.59 2.89
CA TYR A 264 -4.44 15.27 3.67
C TYR A 264 -4.38 16.77 3.40
N LEU A 265 -4.38 17.19 2.12
CA LEU A 265 -4.11 18.58 1.75
C LEU A 265 -5.13 19.57 2.32
N PRO A 266 -6.46 19.31 2.31
CA PRO A 266 -7.42 20.20 2.96
C PRO A 266 -7.23 20.30 4.48
N LEU A 267 -6.83 19.21 5.14
CA LEU A 267 -6.57 19.18 6.58
C LEU A 267 -5.29 19.96 6.93
N ALA A 268 -4.23 19.79 6.14
CA ALA A 268 -2.95 20.44 6.37
C ALA A 268 -2.98 21.95 6.04
N LYS A 269 -3.68 22.35 4.96
CA LYS A 269 -3.80 23.76 4.55
C LYS A 269 -4.38 24.66 5.63
N ALA A 270 -5.28 24.13 6.46
CA ALA A 270 -5.95 24.88 7.52
C ALA A 270 -5.08 25.13 8.76
N ARG A 271 -3.82 24.67 8.76
CA ARG A 271 -2.98 24.61 9.95
C ARG A 271 -1.69 25.41 9.80
N GLU A 272 -1.42 26.28 10.78
CA GLU A 272 -0.18 27.05 10.86
C GLU A 272 1.02 26.19 11.27
N ASP A 273 0.77 25.13 12.04
CA ASP A 273 1.77 24.19 12.55
C ASP A 273 2.06 23.03 11.57
N ARG A 274 1.69 23.18 10.30
CA ARG A 274 1.96 22.18 9.25
C ARG A 274 3.47 21.97 9.04
N PRO A 275 3.90 20.75 8.68
CA PRO A 275 5.29 20.51 8.32
C PRO A 275 5.67 21.21 7.01
N ASP A 276 6.97 21.43 6.82
CA ASP A 276 7.51 22.01 5.58
C ASP A 276 7.38 21.06 4.40
N GLU A 277 7.53 19.75 4.66
CA GLU A 277 7.40 18.71 3.63
C GLU A 277 6.59 17.51 4.16
N THR A 278 5.90 16.83 3.25
CA THR A 278 5.17 15.59 3.53
C THR A 278 5.33 14.61 2.37
N TYR A 279 5.74 13.40 2.72
CA TYR A 279 5.93 12.31 1.78
C TYR A 279 5.02 11.13 2.12
N LEU A 280 4.53 10.44 1.09
CA LEU A 280 3.87 9.15 1.23
C LEU A 280 4.81 8.06 0.74
N VAL A 281 5.03 7.02 1.53
CA VAL A 281 5.83 5.85 1.16
C VAL A 281 4.95 4.60 1.17
N ALA A 282 4.87 3.90 0.03
CA ALA A 282 4.28 2.58 -0.06
C ALA A 282 5.31 1.50 0.23
N SER A 283 5.18 0.84 1.39
CA SER A 283 6.09 -0.23 1.83
C SER A 283 5.54 -1.65 1.61
N CYS A 284 4.34 -1.76 1.02
CA CYS A 284 3.63 -3.03 0.86
C CYS A 284 4.01 -3.87 -0.36
N MET A 285 4.74 -3.30 -1.32
CA MET A 285 5.24 -4.06 -2.46
C MET A 285 6.75 -4.29 -2.29
N SER A 286 7.21 -5.45 -2.75
CA SER A 286 8.58 -5.93 -2.58
C SER A 286 9.03 -6.50 -3.93
N PRO A 287 10.28 -6.27 -4.37
CA PRO A 287 11.40 -5.73 -3.60
C PRO A 287 11.44 -4.20 -3.47
N ASN A 288 10.69 -3.49 -4.31
CA ASN A 288 10.80 -2.04 -4.44
C ASN A 288 9.67 -1.33 -3.68
N TRP A 289 10.00 -0.19 -3.10
CA TRP A 289 9.07 0.75 -2.47
C TRP A 289 8.98 2.00 -3.33
N TRP A 290 7.84 2.68 -3.24
CA TRP A 290 7.60 3.93 -3.96
C TRP A 290 7.31 5.03 -2.97
N MET A 291 7.80 6.22 -3.29
CA MET A 291 7.58 7.42 -2.51
C MET A 291 7.04 8.53 -3.39
N TRP A 292 6.02 9.23 -2.91
CA TRP A 292 5.42 10.37 -3.60
C TRP A 292 5.53 11.63 -2.74
N PRO A 293 5.80 12.79 -3.34
CA PRO A 293 5.66 14.07 -2.65
C PRO A 293 4.17 14.38 -2.51
N ILE A 294 3.68 14.51 -1.27
CA ILE A 294 2.30 14.94 -1.02
C ILE A 294 2.24 16.47 -0.94
N LEU A 295 3.21 17.07 -0.24
CA LEU A 295 3.34 18.51 -0.06
C LEU A 295 4.82 18.87 0.14
N ILE A 296 5.37 19.82 -0.62
CA ILE A 296 6.72 20.36 -0.41
C ILE A 296 6.63 21.88 -0.52
N GLY A 297 6.79 22.57 0.60
CA GLY A 297 6.45 23.99 0.69
C GLY A 297 4.97 24.21 0.34
N ASP A 298 4.71 24.88 -0.78
CA ASP A 298 3.35 25.12 -1.29
C ASP A 298 2.97 24.23 -2.50
N ARG A 299 3.92 23.44 -3.03
CA ARG A 299 3.66 22.52 -4.14
C ARG A 299 3.00 21.25 -3.66
N ARG A 300 1.94 20.84 -4.34
CA ARG A 300 1.10 19.68 -4.01
C ARG A 300 1.39 18.51 -4.94
N TYR A 301 0.94 17.32 -4.53
CA TYR A 301 0.98 16.10 -5.34
C TYR A 301 0.58 16.32 -6.82
N ASP A 302 -0.54 17.01 -7.07
CA ASP A 302 -1.04 17.26 -8.44
C ASP A 302 -0.14 18.18 -9.27
N ASP A 303 0.65 19.05 -8.62
CA ASP A 303 1.58 19.93 -9.31
C ASP A 303 2.77 19.13 -9.83
N TYR A 304 3.23 18.13 -9.06
CA TYR A 304 4.28 17.20 -9.49
C TYR A 304 3.82 16.31 -10.64
N ALA A 305 2.56 15.86 -10.60
CA ALA A 305 1.97 15.06 -11.68
C ALA A 305 1.87 15.82 -13.03
N LYS A 306 1.93 17.16 -13.00
CA LYS A 306 1.83 18.04 -14.18
C LYS A 306 3.15 18.68 -14.58
N SER A 307 4.22 18.45 -13.83
CA SER A 307 5.54 19.04 -14.07
C SER A 307 6.52 18.02 -14.65
N ASP A 308 7.66 18.50 -15.15
CA ASP A 308 8.79 17.65 -15.56
C ASP A 308 9.57 17.07 -14.37
N ASP A 309 9.26 17.51 -13.13
CA ASP A 309 9.87 16.95 -11.94
C ASP A 309 9.42 15.50 -11.70
N PRO A 310 10.27 14.65 -11.11
CA PRO A 310 9.87 13.30 -10.72
C PRO A 310 8.65 13.34 -9.78
N SER A 311 7.55 12.70 -10.22
CA SER A 311 6.31 12.58 -9.43
C SER A 311 6.37 11.47 -8.39
N PHE A 312 7.39 10.60 -8.47
CA PHE A 312 7.68 9.58 -7.48
C PHE A 312 9.15 9.15 -7.52
N TRP A 313 9.58 8.43 -6.48
CA TRP A 313 10.89 7.80 -6.38
C TRP A 313 10.77 6.34 -5.98
N GLU A 314 11.65 5.51 -6.52
CA GLU A 314 11.71 4.08 -6.26
C GLU A 314 12.92 3.74 -5.39
N PHE A 315 12.73 2.86 -4.40
CA PHE A 315 13.78 2.41 -3.50
C PHE A 315 13.76 0.90 -3.38
N GLU A 316 14.93 0.27 -3.49
CA GLU A 316 15.04 -1.15 -3.17
C GLU A 316 15.05 -1.34 -1.64
N SER A 317 14.01 -1.96 -1.09
CA SER A 317 13.79 -2.07 0.36
C SER A 317 14.90 -2.83 1.10
N SER A 318 15.64 -3.70 0.40
CA SER A 318 16.80 -4.43 0.90
C SER A 318 18.00 -3.50 1.17
N LYS A 319 18.10 -2.39 0.43
CA LYS A 319 19.21 -1.43 0.51
C LYS A 319 18.98 -0.33 1.54
N LEU A 320 17.75 -0.16 2.02
CA LEU A 320 17.39 0.84 3.04
C LEU A 320 17.87 0.40 4.43
N ALA A 321 18.50 1.32 5.16
CA ALA A 321 18.89 1.12 6.54
C ALA A 321 17.67 1.25 7.46
N SER A 322 17.59 0.46 8.53
CA SER A 322 16.59 0.72 9.58
C SER A 322 17.14 1.81 10.49
N LEU A 323 16.74 3.07 10.27
CA LEU A 323 17.23 4.18 11.09
C LEU A 323 16.73 4.08 12.52
N THR A 324 15.49 3.63 12.74
CA THR A 324 14.94 3.44 14.08
C THR A 324 15.06 1.98 14.53
N LYS A 325 15.14 1.78 15.84
CA LYS A 325 15.05 0.46 16.50
C LYS A 325 13.66 0.38 17.15
N ARG A 326 12.72 -0.27 16.48
CA ARG A 326 11.43 -0.66 17.08
C ARG A 326 11.21 -2.15 16.82
#